data_AF-A0A7J4G865-F1
#
_entry.id   AF-A0A7J4G865-F1
#
_cell.length_a   1.000
_cell.length_b   1.000
_cell.length_c   1.000
_cell.angle_alpha   90.00
_cell.angle_beta   90.00
_cell.angle_gamma   90.00
#
_symmetry.space_group_name_H-M   'P 1'
#
loop_
_entity.id
_entity.type
_entity.pdbx_description
1 polymer ?
#
loop_
_entity_poly.entity_id
_entity_poly.type
_entity_poly.pdbx_seq_one_letter_code
_entity_poly.pdbx_strand_id
1 'polypeptide(L)'
;MASRGGKKVGRFESWWESKSDSHFQIITYVTIISVALLLWSIIFFIILSGASDPTKSDLRNWTWLGFFFGSIGAFYVLPEFFVYLGERQILEDILALDSRAEILRRRKEGEDAAIMLGKPFMARFRGLLELHEIPVGKKLGTESRAPNRSSEGSDSMSTNGWWNDTNSILAEKLPGMKALDNIKFHRSTIIASAGIVGFLIYNSISGLAVSSTGARDHTIDLTARLGGEASFHEIAPHFDAVSMLLIGFFGLILYSTKPAFSDEEEE
;
A
#
# COMPACT_ATOMS: atom_id res chain seq x y z
N MET A 1 -41.83 30.61 16.49
CA MET A 1 -40.42 30.51 16.03
C MET A 1 -39.72 29.46 16.89
N ALA A 2 -39.54 28.24 16.40
CA ALA A 2 -38.88 27.17 17.13
C ALA A 2 -37.37 27.20 16.82
N SER A 3 -36.54 27.51 17.82
CA SER A 3 -35.08 27.39 17.69
C SER A 3 -34.73 25.92 17.48
N ARG A 4 -34.29 25.56 16.27
CA ARG A 4 -33.62 24.29 16.00
C ARG A 4 -32.44 24.16 16.97
N GLY A 5 -32.57 23.29 17.96
CA GLY A 5 -31.45 22.91 18.82
C GLY A 5 -30.37 22.28 17.96
N GLY A 6 -29.31 23.03 17.69
CA GLY A 6 -28.11 22.50 17.05
C GLY A 6 -27.54 21.41 17.95
N LYS A 7 -27.58 20.16 17.49
CA LYS A 7 -26.84 19.08 18.13
C LYS A 7 -25.38 19.51 18.20
N LYS A 8 -24.80 19.56 19.40
CA LYS A 8 -23.37 19.80 19.57
C LYS A 8 -22.64 18.59 18.99
N VAL A 9 -22.23 18.70 17.73
CA VAL A 9 -21.37 17.72 17.03
C VAL A 9 -20.15 17.47 17.92
N GLY A 10 -19.83 16.19 18.18
CA GLY A 10 -18.72 15.84 19.05
C GLY A 10 -17.38 16.35 18.49
N ARG A 11 -16.37 16.61 19.35
CA ARG A 11 -15.06 17.09 18.86
C ARG A 11 -14.44 16.16 17.81
N PHE A 12 -14.59 14.84 18.01
CA PHE A 12 -14.15 13.84 17.04
C PHE A 12 -14.95 13.88 15.74
N GLU A 13 -16.27 14.01 15.81
CA GLU A 13 -17.15 14.07 14.65
C GLU A 13 -16.88 15.33 13.82
N SER A 14 -16.69 16.49 14.46
CA SER A 14 -16.30 17.73 13.78
C SER A 14 -14.90 17.65 13.16
N TRP A 15 -13.97 16.94 13.81
CA TRP A 15 -12.63 16.71 13.28
C TRP A 15 -12.68 15.76 12.09
N TRP A 16 -13.47 14.69 12.20
CA TRP A 16 -13.67 13.73 11.13
C TRP A 16 -14.29 14.40 9.91
N GLU A 17 -15.38 15.17 10.09
CA GLU A 17 -15.99 15.95 9.01
C GLU A 17 -15.01 16.94 8.39
N SER A 18 -14.15 17.59 9.18
CA SER A 18 -13.11 18.48 8.66
C SER A 18 -12.05 17.78 7.79
N LYS A 19 -11.98 16.44 7.84
CA LYS A 19 -11.06 15.58 7.11
C LYS A 19 -11.70 14.82 5.95
N SER A 20 -12.90 15.23 5.50
CA SER A 20 -13.63 14.59 4.38
C SER A 20 -12.77 14.34 3.14
N ASP A 21 -11.89 15.28 2.79
CA ASP A 21 -11.00 15.17 1.62
C ASP A 21 -9.91 14.10 1.75
N SER A 22 -9.72 13.55 2.94
CA SER A 22 -8.66 12.58 3.27
C SER A 22 -9.21 11.33 3.94
N HIS A 23 -10.54 11.13 3.97
CA HIS A 23 -11.15 9.94 4.57
C HIS A 23 -10.61 8.67 3.95
N PHE A 24 -10.59 8.59 2.62
CA PHE A 24 -10.04 7.44 1.91
C PHE A 24 -8.58 7.16 2.28
N GLN A 25 -7.77 8.21 2.39
CA GLN A 25 -6.35 8.10 2.77
C GLN A 25 -6.21 7.57 4.21
N ILE A 26 -6.96 8.13 5.15
CA ILE A 26 -6.92 7.72 6.57
C ILE A 26 -7.35 6.26 6.70
N ILE A 27 -8.47 5.88 6.08
CA ILE A 27 -9.02 4.53 6.13
C ILE A 27 -8.04 3.52 5.51
N THR A 28 -7.43 3.87 4.38
CA THR A 28 -6.41 3.04 3.73
C THR A 28 -5.21 2.81 4.65
N TYR A 29 -4.64 3.86 5.25
CA TYR A 29 -3.47 3.69 6.13
C TYR A 29 -3.80 2.97 7.43
N VAL A 30 -4.94 3.26 8.04
CA VAL A 30 -5.37 2.55 9.26
C VAL A 30 -5.58 1.06 8.94
N THR A 31 -6.11 0.73 7.77
CA THR A 31 -6.23 -0.67 7.32
C THR A 31 -4.86 -1.31 7.14
N ILE A 32 -3.93 -0.65 6.43
CA ILE A 32 -2.56 -1.16 6.23
C ILE A 32 -1.86 -1.40 7.57
N ILE A 33 -1.92 -0.44 8.49
CA ILE A 33 -1.30 -0.56 9.83
C ILE A 33 -1.96 -1.69 10.61
N SER A 34 -3.28 -1.81 10.59
CA SER A 34 -4.01 -2.86 11.30
C SER A 34 -3.61 -4.24 10.80
N VAL A 35 -3.56 -4.43 9.48
CA VAL A 35 -3.10 -5.68 8.85
C VAL A 35 -1.63 -5.95 9.18
N ALA A 36 -0.76 -4.94 9.12
CA ALA A 36 0.65 -5.09 9.47
C ALA A 36 0.86 -5.51 10.94
N LEU A 37 0.11 -4.94 11.87
CA LEU A 37 0.14 -5.33 13.28
C LEU A 37 -0.35 -6.77 13.49
N LEU A 38 -1.40 -7.19 12.76
CA LEU A 38 -1.88 -8.57 12.80
C LEU A 38 -0.84 -9.55 12.24
N LEU A 39 -0.23 -9.24 11.09
CA LEU A 39 0.83 -10.05 10.50
C LEU A 39 2.04 -10.16 11.44
N TRP A 40 2.48 -9.04 12.03
CA TRP A 40 3.54 -9.05 13.03
C TRP A 40 3.18 -9.93 14.23
N SER A 41 1.95 -9.84 14.72
CA SER A 41 1.49 -10.64 15.86
C SER A 41 1.50 -12.13 15.55
N ILE A 42 1.08 -12.52 14.33
CA ILE A 42 1.14 -13.91 13.86
C ILE A 42 2.59 -14.40 13.82
N ILE A 43 3.49 -13.61 13.22
CA ILE A 43 4.92 -13.94 13.15
C ILE A 43 5.50 -14.11 14.56
N PHE A 44 5.23 -13.17 15.46
CA PHE A 44 5.77 -13.21 16.81
C PHE A 44 5.25 -14.39 17.64
N PHE A 45 3.95 -14.68 17.59
CA PHE A 45 3.37 -15.76 18.38
C PHE A 45 3.66 -17.15 17.82
N ILE A 46 3.55 -17.32 16.50
CA ILE A 46 3.68 -18.64 15.85
C ILE A 46 5.13 -18.94 15.50
N ILE A 47 5.80 -18.04 14.76
CA ILE A 47 7.13 -18.30 14.22
C ILE A 47 8.20 -18.14 15.30
N LEU A 48 8.11 -17.08 16.11
CA LEU A 48 9.13 -16.78 17.13
C LEU A 48 8.85 -17.42 18.49
N SER A 49 7.76 -18.20 18.62
CA SER A 49 7.26 -18.77 19.87
C SER A 49 7.20 -17.76 21.02
N GLY A 50 6.97 -16.47 20.69
CA GLY A 50 7.12 -15.35 21.62
C GLY A 50 6.09 -15.32 22.75
N ALA A 51 5.06 -16.18 22.69
CA ALA A 51 4.14 -16.39 23.80
C ALA A 51 4.79 -17.13 24.98
N SER A 52 5.67 -18.10 24.69
CA SER A 52 6.20 -19.06 25.66
C SER A 52 7.59 -18.72 26.19
N ASP A 53 8.33 -17.85 25.50
CA ASP A 53 9.70 -17.48 25.85
C ASP A 53 9.74 -16.37 26.93
N PRO A 54 10.29 -16.64 28.14
CA PRO A 54 10.40 -15.65 29.20
C PRO A 54 11.39 -14.51 28.90
N THR A 55 12.35 -14.70 27.99
CA THR A 55 13.33 -13.66 27.61
C THR A 55 12.73 -12.55 26.76
N LYS A 56 11.56 -12.80 26.13
CA LYS A 56 10.85 -11.87 25.23
C LYS A 56 9.66 -11.20 25.92
N SER A 57 9.63 -11.16 27.26
CA SER A 57 8.49 -10.67 28.05
C SER A 57 8.05 -9.25 27.68
N ASP A 58 9.01 -8.37 27.44
CA ASP A 58 8.74 -6.96 27.15
C ASP A 58 8.13 -6.78 25.76
N LEU A 59 8.67 -7.45 24.75
CA LEU A 59 8.09 -7.47 23.40
C LEU A 59 6.73 -8.16 23.37
N ARG A 60 6.53 -9.22 24.17
CA ARG A 60 5.25 -9.94 24.23
C ARG A 60 4.10 -9.02 24.60
N ASN A 61 4.28 -8.13 25.57
CA ASN A 61 3.24 -7.18 25.98
C ASN A 61 2.90 -6.19 24.86
N TRP A 62 3.91 -5.65 24.17
CA TRP A 62 3.71 -4.77 23.01
C TRP A 62 3.07 -5.47 21.83
N THR A 63 3.42 -6.73 21.56
CA THR A 63 2.81 -7.53 20.49
C THR A 63 1.34 -7.83 20.81
N TRP A 64 1.00 -8.17 22.06
CA TRP A 64 -0.41 -8.33 22.47
C TRP A 64 -1.21 -7.05 22.27
N LEU A 65 -0.63 -5.90 22.61
CA LEU A 65 -1.25 -4.61 22.39
C LEU A 65 -1.47 -4.33 20.90
N GLY A 66 -0.45 -4.59 20.08
CA GLY A 66 -0.51 -4.49 18.62
C GLY A 66 -1.57 -5.42 18.02
N PHE A 67 -1.66 -6.66 18.50
CA PHE A 67 -2.69 -7.61 18.10
C PHE A 67 -4.10 -7.08 18.39
N PHE A 68 -4.36 -6.64 19.62
CA PHE A 68 -5.66 -6.10 20.01
C PHE A 68 -6.05 -4.88 19.18
N PHE A 69 -5.15 -3.90 19.05
CA PHE A 69 -5.43 -2.70 18.24
C PHE A 69 -5.56 -3.02 16.75
N GLY A 70 -4.75 -3.93 16.23
CA GLY A 70 -4.84 -4.41 14.85
C GLY A 70 -6.16 -5.13 14.58
N SER A 71 -6.62 -5.98 15.49
CA SER A 71 -7.91 -6.68 15.37
C SER A 71 -9.08 -5.71 15.43
N ILE A 72 -9.10 -4.79 16.41
CA ILE A 72 -10.17 -3.79 16.54
C ILE A 72 -10.17 -2.88 15.31
N GLY A 73 -9.01 -2.36 14.92
CA GLY A 73 -8.86 -1.51 13.74
C GLY A 73 -9.35 -2.21 12.48
N ALA A 74 -8.91 -3.45 12.23
CA ALA A 74 -9.37 -4.23 11.10
C ALA A 74 -10.89 -4.47 11.16
N PHE A 75 -11.45 -4.84 12.30
CA PHE A 75 -12.89 -5.16 12.38
C PHE A 75 -13.79 -3.98 11.99
N TYR A 76 -13.44 -2.75 12.39
CA TYR A 76 -14.26 -1.56 12.10
C TYR A 76 -13.89 -0.85 10.81
N VAL A 77 -12.60 -0.80 10.46
CA VAL A 77 -12.11 -0.01 9.32
C VAL A 77 -12.13 -0.81 8.03
N LEU A 78 -11.97 -2.14 8.10
CA LEU A 78 -11.92 -2.98 6.92
C LEU A 78 -13.23 -2.99 6.10
N PRO A 79 -14.43 -3.06 6.70
CA PRO A 79 -15.67 -2.95 5.93
C PRO A 79 -15.79 -1.62 5.18
N GLU A 80 -15.44 -0.52 5.86
CA GLU A 80 -15.46 0.82 5.27
C GLU A 80 -14.41 0.93 4.15
N PHE A 81 -13.23 0.36 4.34
CA PHE A 81 -12.18 0.30 3.32
C PHE A 81 -12.67 -0.38 2.05
N PHE A 82 -13.45 -1.46 2.14
CA PHE A 82 -14.02 -2.12 0.96
C PHE A 82 -15.04 -1.24 0.23
N VAL A 83 -15.83 -0.43 0.93
CA VAL A 83 -16.75 0.53 0.31
C VAL A 83 -15.96 1.55 -0.51
N TYR A 84 -14.96 2.19 0.10
CA TYR A 84 -14.12 3.15 -0.61
C TYR A 84 -13.34 2.52 -1.76
N LEU A 85 -12.87 1.27 -1.63
CA LEU A 85 -12.24 0.55 -2.73
C LEU A 85 -13.20 0.31 -3.90
N GLY A 86 -14.46 -0.03 -3.61
CA GLY A 86 -15.50 -0.20 -4.63
C GLY A 86 -15.76 1.09 -5.40
N GLU A 87 -15.92 2.21 -4.70
CA GLU A 87 -16.08 3.53 -5.32
C GLU A 87 -14.85 3.94 -6.13
N ARG A 88 -13.65 3.60 -5.64
CA ARG A 88 -12.41 3.82 -6.41
C ARG A 88 -12.42 3.01 -7.71
N GLN A 89 -12.80 1.74 -7.66
CA GLN A 89 -12.87 0.91 -8.86
C GLN A 89 -13.86 1.49 -9.88
N ILE A 90 -15.06 1.86 -9.43
CA ILE A 90 -16.08 2.49 -10.28
C ILE A 90 -15.54 3.76 -10.94
N LEU A 91 -14.84 4.60 -10.18
CA LEU A 91 -14.29 5.84 -10.72
C LEU A 91 -13.19 5.57 -11.75
N GLU A 92 -12.25 4.66 -11.47
CA GLU A 92 -11.18 4.31 -12.42
C GLU A 92 -11.76 3.69 -13.69
N ASP A 93 -12.78 2.82 -13.58
CA ASP A 93 -13.50 2.27 -14.74
C ASP A 93 -14.13 3.38 -15.60
N ILE A 94 -14.64 4.45 -14.98
CA ILE A 94 -15.22 5.61 -15.70
C ILE A 94 -14.12 6.49 -16.30
N LEU A 95 -12.99 6.66 -15.60
CA LEU A 95 -11.84 7.42 -16.10
C LEU A 95 -11.20 6.77 -17.33
N ALA A 96 -11.26 5.45 -17.42
CA ALA A 96 -10.80 4.67 -18.58
C ALA A 96 -11.72 4.77 -19.80
N LEU A 97 -12.93 5.34 -19.68
CA LEU A 97 -13.84 5.46 -20.82
C LEU A 97 -13.36 6.52 -21.82
N ASP A 98 -13.42 6.15 -23.10
CA ASP A 98 -13.17 7.08 -24.22
C ASP A 98 -14.46 7.59 -24.88
N SER A 99 -15.59 6.90 -24.71
CA SER A 99 -16.86 7.32 -25.31
C SER A 99 -17.54 8.41 -24.51
N ARG A 100 -17.67 9.60 -25.09
CA ARG A 100 -18.41 10.74 -24.51
C ARG A 100 -19.84 10.37 -24.08
N ALA A 101 -20.54 9.55 -24.85
CA ALA A 101 -21.91 9.15 -24.53
C ALA A 101 -21.99 8.26 -23.28
N GLU A 102 -21.01 7.38 -23.11
CA GLU A 102 -20.91 6.48 -21.96
C GLU A 102 -20.49 7.22 -20.69
N ILE A 103 -19.57 8.19 -20.83
CA ILE A 103 -19.20 9.10 -19.73
C ILE A 103 -20.42 9.92 -19.28
N LEU A 104 -21.24 10.42 -20.22
CA LEU A 104 -22.44 11.17 -19.87
C LEU A 104 -23.46 10.30 -19.13
N ARG A 105 -23.60 9.03 -19.53
CA ARG A 105 -24.49 8.05 -18.89
C ARG A 105 -24.07 7.76 -17.45
N ARG A 106 -22.77 7.54 -17.21
CA ARG A 106 -22.20 7.23 -15.89
C ARG A 106 -21.76 8.46 -15.09
N ARG A 107 -22.05 9.67 -15.58
CA ARG A 107 -21.60 10.93 -14.98
C ARG A 107 -21.94 11.04 -13.50
N LYS A 108 -23.19 10.71 -13.13
CA LYS A 108 -23.66 10.82 -11.75
C LYS A 108 -22.89 9.87 -10.82
N GLU A 109 -22.68 8.64 -11.27
CA GLU A 109 -21.91 7.63 -10.54
C GLU A 109 -20.46 8.11 -10.34
N GLY A 110 -19.82 8.62 -11.41
CA GLY A 110 -18.45 9.15 -11.32
C GLY A 110 -18.32 10.40 -10.45
N GLU A 111 -19.31 11.32 -10.48
CA GLU A 111 -19.32 12.51 -9.63
C GLU A 111 -19.50 12.15 -8.15
N ASP A 112 -20.43 11.24 -7.84
CA ASP A 112 -20.68 10.78 -6.47
C ASP A 112 -19.46 10.02 -5.91
N ALA A 113 -18.85 9.12 -6.71
CA ALA A 113 -17.63 8.39 -6.35
C ALA A 113 -16.44 9.34 -6.13
N ALA A 114 -16.23 10.30 -7.03
CA ALA A 114 -15.13 11.27 -6.91
C ALA A 114 -15.27 12.16 -5.67
N ILE A 115 -16.50 12.58 -5.34
CA ILE A 115 -16.77 13.36 -4.11
C ILE A 115 -16.48 12.52 -2.87
N MET A 116 -16.86 11.24 -2.86
CA MET A 116 -16.62 10.35 -1.73
C MET A 116 -15.12 10.10 -1.50
N LEU A 117 -14.34 9.87 -2.57
CA LEU A 117 -12.90 9.61 -2.50
C LEU A 117 -12.07 10.86 -2.16
N GLY A 118 -12.58 12.04 -2.48
CA GLY A 118 -12.01 13.34 -2.11
C GLY A 118 -11.36 14.11 -3.26
N LYS A 119 -10.80 15.28 -2.92
CA LYS A 119 -10.25 16.28 -3.86
C LYS A 119 -9.35 15.77 -5.00
N PRO A 120 -8.36 14.87 -4.78
CA PRO A 120 -7.50 14.42 -5.89
C PRO A 120 -8.28 13.65 -6.96
N PHE A 121 -9.30 12.90 -6.57
CA PHE A 121 -10.17 12.15 -7.48
C PHE A 121 -11.17 13.06 -8.19
N MET A 122 -11.70 14.07 -7.49
CA MET A 122 -12.50 15.14 -8.09
C MET A 122 -11.74 15.89 -9.20
N ALA A 123 -10.46 16.20 -8.98
CA ALA A 123 -9.61 16.86 -9.97
C ALA A 123 -9.41 16.00 -11.23
N ARG A 124 -9.19 14.68 -11.07
CA ARG A 124 -9.05 13.72 -12.17
C ARG A 124 -10.34 13.59 -12.98
N PHE A 125 -11.48 13.40 -12.29
CA PHE A 125 -12.79 13.29 -12.96
C PHE A 125 -13.16 14.58 -13.69
N ARG A 126 -12.87 15.74 -13.11
CA ARG A 126 -13.04 17.02 -13.77
C ARG A 126 -12.20 17.14 -15.05
N GLY A 127 -10.95 16.70 -15.02
CA GLY A 127 -10.09 16.67 -16.21
C GLY A 127 -10.67 15.80 -17.33
N LEU A 128 -11.25 14.64 -17.00
CA LEU A 128 -11.96 13.80 -17.98
C LEU A 128 -13.13 14.54 -18.63
N LEU A 129 -13.97 15.20 -17.82
CA LEU A 129 -15.13 15.93 -18.32
C LEU A 129 -14.74 17.11 -19.22
N GLU A 130 -13.69 17.85 -18.84
CA GLU A 130 -13.16 18.97 -19.63
C GLU A 130 -12.59 18.48 -20.96
N LEU A 131 -11.87 17.35 -20.97
CA LEU A 131 -11.32 16.74 -22.18
C LEU A 131 -12.41 16.30 -23.17
N HIS A 132 -13.57 15.86 -22.69
CA HIS A 132 -14.71 15.46 -23.51
C HIS A 132 -15.73 16.59 -23.77
N GLU A 133 -15.36 17.84 -23.47
CA GLU A 133 -16.21 19.03 -23.63
C GLU A 133 -17.59 18.87 -22.96
N ILE A 134 -17.63 18.24 -21.78
CA ILE A 134 -18.84 18.06 -20.98
C ILE A 134 -18.88 19.16 -19.90
N PRO A 135 -20.01 19.87 -19.73
CA PRO A 135 -20.10 20.95 -18.74
C PRO A 135 -19.94 20.41 -17.32
N VAL A 136 -18.94 20.91 -16.60
CA VAL A 136 -18.58 20.51 -15.24
C VAL A 136 -19.59 21.06 -14.22
N GLY A 137 -20.00 20.23 -13.27
CA GLY A 137 -20.90 20.63 -12.18
C GLY A 137 -20.18 21.48 -11.13
N LYS A 138 -20.91 22.42 -10.49
CA LYS A 138 -20.35 23.32 -9.45
C LYS A 138 -19.75 22.58 -8.24
N LYS A 139 -20.12 21.31 -8.03
CA LYS A 139 -19.64 20.47 -6.92
C LYS A 139 -18.19 20.00 -7.11
N LEU A 140 -17.70 19.93 -8.35
CA LEU A 140 -16.32 19.55 -8.72
C LEU A 140 -15.34 20.73 -8.64
N GLY A 141 -15.52 21.65 -7.68
CA GLY A 141 -14.85 22.96 -7.60
C GLY A 141 -13.32 22.99 -7.42
N THR A 142 -12.63 21.87 -7.65
CA THR A 142 -11.16 21.70 -7.58
C THR A 142 -10.52 22.02 -8.94
N GLU A 143 -9.26 22.46 -8.96
CA GLU A 143 -8.47 22.61 -10.20
C GLU A 143 -8.44 21.28 -10.97
N SER A 144 -8.61 21.33 -12.29
CA SER A 144 -8.62 20.11 -13.09
C SER A 144 -7.21 19.54 -13.20
N ARG A 145 -7.13 18.22 -13.13
CA ARG A 145 -5.91 17.46 -13.39
C ARG A 145 -6.24 16.53 -14.53
N ALA A 146 -5.40 16.52 -15.57
CA ALA A 146 -5.56 15.58 -16.66
C ALA A 146 -5.70 14.16 -16.11
N PRO A 147 -6.67 13.36 -16.60
CA PRO A 147 -6.71 11.94 -16.28
C PRO A 147 -5.36 11.34 -16.66
N ASN A 148 -4.90 10.34 -15.91
CA ASN A 148 -3.66 9.63 -16.18
C ASN A 148 -3.88 8.75 -17.42
N ARG A 149 -4.08 9.37 -18.60
CA ARG A 149 -4.05 8.68 -19.88
C ARG A 149 -2.59 8.46 -20.19
N SER A 150 -2.13 7.21 -20.10
CA SER A 150 -0.84 6.80 -20.62
C SER A 150 -0.70 7.34 -22.04
N SER A 151 0.39 8.03 -22.34
CA SER A 151 0.70 8.34 -23.72
C SER A 151 0.83 7.01 -24.46
N GLU A 152 -0.07 6.76 -25.41
CA GLU A 152 0.11 5.71 -26.41
C GLU A 152 1.53 5.82 -26.99
N GLY A 153 2.26 4.71 -26.93
CA GLY A 153 3.57 4.58 -27.57
C GLY A 153 4.77 4.71 -26.64
N SER A 154 5.04 3.67 -25.84
CA SER A 154 6.42 3.18 -25.73
C SER A 154 6.42 1.72 -25.30
N ASP A 155 6.34 0.84 -26.30
CA ASP A 155 6.78 -0.54 -26.17
C ASP A 155 8.23 -0.58 -25.66
N SER A 156 8.48 -1.51 -24.74
CA SER A 156 9.70 -1.72 -23.96
C SER A 156 9.83 -0.83 -22.71
N MET A 157 9.61 -1.47 -21.56
CA MET A 157 10.03 -0.99 -20.25
C MET A 157 11.55 -0.82 -20.24
N SER A 158 12.03 0.34 -20.69
CA SER A 158 13.42 0.74 -20.55
C SER A 158 13.75 0.79 -19.06
N THR A 159 14.84 0.15 -18.64
CA THR A 159 15.33 0.20 -17.25
C THR A 159 15.52 1.63 -16.75
N ASN A 160 15.82 2.56 -17.67
CA ASN A 160 15.91 3.99 -17.39
C ASN A 160 14.56 4.66 -17.11
N GLY A 161 13.47 4.14 -17.68
CA GLY A 161 12.11 4.59 -17.39
C GLY A 161 11.69 4.19 -15.98
N TRP A 162 11.76 2.90 -15.64
CA TRP A 162 11.40 2.40 -14.32
C TRP A 162 12.21 3.05 -13.17
N TRP A 163 13.51 3.25 -13.36
CA TRP A 163 14.38 3.90 -12.38
C TRP A 163 14.03 5.38 -12.11
N ASN A 164 13.43 6.05 -13.09
CA ASN A 164 13.17 7.48 -13.04
C ASN A 164 11.69 7.89 -12.95
N ASP A 165 10.80 6.91 -12.91
CA ASP A 165 9.36 7.16 -12.91
C ASP A 165 8.79 7.15 -11.49
N THR A 166 8.37 8.32 -11.00
CA THR A 166 7.70 8.45 -9.70
C THR A 166 6.22 8.03 -9.75
N ASN A 167 5.63 7.87 -10.94
CA ASN A 167 4.26 7.42 -11.13
C ASN A 167 4.17 5.88 -11.08
N SER A 168 4.59 5.32 -9.95
CA SER A 168 4.58 3.88 -9.73
C SER A 168 3.21 3.37 -9.26
N ILE A 169 2.97 2.05 -9.40
CA ILE A 169 1.78 1.38 -8.83
C ILE A 169 1.65 1.70 -7.33
N LEU A 170 2.77 1.80 -6.62
CA LEU A 170 2.82 2.17 -5.20
C LEU A 170 2.34 3.62 -4.98
N ALA A 171 2.80 4.57 -5.80
CA ALA A 171 2.40 5.98 -5.73
C ALA A 171 0.91 6.17 -6.04
N GLU A 172 0.37 5.39 -6.97
CA GLU A 172 -1.04 5.43 -7.32
C GLU A 172 -1.92 4.78 -6.25
N LYS A 173 -1.53 3.61 -5.74
CA LYS A 173 -2.34 2.86 -4.76
C LYS A 173 -2.30 3.47 -3.37
N LEU A 174 -1.27 4.24 -3.01
CA LEU A 174 -1.12 4.91 -1.71
C LEU A 174 -1.46 6.41 -1.81
N PRO A 175 -2.73 6.79 -1.60
CA PRO A 175 -3.16 8.17 -1.81
C PRO A 175 -2.46 9.16 -0.87
N GLY A 176 -2.00 10.28 -1.41
CA GLY A 176 -1.54 11.45 -0.63
C GLY A 176 -0.18 11.30 0.08
N MET A 177 0.61 10.28 -0.27
CA MET A 177 1.98 10.10 0.21
C MET A 177 2.97 10.94 -0.61
N LYS A 178 3.22 12.18 -0.17
CA LYS A 178 4.16 13.11 -0.84
C LYS A 178 5.58 12.58 -0.99
N ALA A 179 5.97 11.59 -0.19
CA ALA A 179 7.26 10.94 -0.31
C ALA A 179 7.38 10.17 -1.63
N LEU A 180 6.29 9.62 -2.16
CA LEU A 180 6.28 8.83 -3.41
C LEU A 180 6.45 9.71 -4.65
N ASP A 181 6.09 10.99 -4.57
CA ASP A 181 6.35 11.98 -5.62
C ASP A 181 7.85 12.37 -5.72
N ASN A 182 8.68 11.93 -4.77
CA ASN A 182 10.09 12.26 -4.72
C ASN A 182 10.94 11.16 -5.38
N ILE A 183 11.59 11.54 -6.49
CA ILE A 183 12.53 10.68 -7.24
C ILE A 183 13.60 10.01 -6.37
N LYS A 184 14.09 10.69 -5.32
CA LYS A 184 15.10 10.13 -4.41
C LYS A 184 14.51 9.01 -3.57
N PHE A 185 13.28 9.18 -3.11
CA PHE A 185 12.57 8.17 -2.33
C PHE A 185 12.24 6.95 -3.17
N HIS A 186 11.78 7.15 -4.42
CA HIS A 186 11.56 6.08 -5.40
C HIS A 186 12.81 5.22 -5.62
N ARG A 187 13.93 5.85 -6.01
CA ARG A 187 15.20 5.14 -6.22
C ARG A 187 15.71 4.46 -4.96
N SER A 188 15.61 5.12 -3.80
CA SER A 188 15.98 4.53 -2.51
C SER A 188 15.15 3.27 -2.22
N THR A 189 13.85 3.29 -2.52
CA THR A 189 12.96 2.15 -2.33
C THR A 189 13.37 0.99 -3.23
N ILE A 190 13.70 1.25 -4.51
CA ILE A 190 14.21 0.22 -5.45
C ILE A 190 15.52 -0.38 -4.93
N ILE A 191 16.52 0.46 -4.60
CA ILE A 191 17.83 0.00 -4.11
C ILE A 191 17.67 -0.84 -2.85
N ALA A 192 16.91 -0.35 -1.87
CA ALA A 192 16.75 -1.03 -0.59
C ALA A 192 16.02 -2.36 -0.75
N SER A 193 14.90 -2.39 -1.47
CA SER A 193 14.12 -3.62 -1.67
C SER A 193 14.88 -4.66 -2.50
N ALA A 194 15.49 -4.26 -3.63
CA ALA A 194 16.30 -5.17 -4.45
C ALA A 194 17.53 -5.67 -3.69
N GLY A 195 18.20 -4.79 -2.93
CA GLY A 195 19.35 -5.14 -2.10
C GLY A 195 19.00 -6.16 -1.01
N ILE A 196 17.88 -5.96 -0.30
CA ILE A 196 17.41 -6.90 0.73
C ILE A 196 17.06 -8.25 0.10
N VAL A 197 16.27 -8.27 -0.98
CA VAL A 197 15.90 -9.52 -1.67
C VAL A 197 17.15 -10.26 -2.15
N GLY A 198 18.06 -9.57 -2.83
CA GLY A 198 19.30 -10.16 -3.31
C GLY A 198 20.18 -10.70 -2.17
N PHE A 199 20.30 -9.95 -1.07
CA PHE A 199 21.05 -10.39 0.10
C PHE A 199 20.46 -11.65 0.75
N LEU A 200 19.14 -11.72 0.92
CA LEU A 200 18.46 -12.88 1.49
C LEU A 200 18.57 -14.11 0.58
N ILE A 201 18.36 -13.95 -0.73
CA ILE A 201 18.53 -15.05 -1.70
C ILE A 201 19.98 -15.53 -1.69
N TYR A 202 20.96 -14.62 -1.65
CA TYR A 202 22.37 -14.97 -1.60
C TYR A 202 22.71 -15.75 -0.32
N ASN A 203 22.21 -15.28 0.84
CA ASN A 203 22.34 -16.01 2.11
C ASN A 203 21.77 -17.42 2.00
N SER A 204 20.57 -17.58 1.43
CA SER A 204 19.90 -18.87 1.33
C SER A 204 20.56 -19.84 0.35
N ILE A 205 21.10 -19.36 -0.77
CA ILE A 205 21.69 -20.22 -1.81
C ILE A 205 23.16 -20.53 -1.53
N SER A 206 23.95 -19.52 -1.17
CA SER A 206 25.41 -19.62 -1.08
C SER A 206 25.93 -19.68 0.35
N GLY A 207 25.12 -19.30 1.34
CA GLY A 207 25.59 -19.15 2.72
C GLY A 207 26.42 -17.88 2.92
N LEU A 208 26.20 -17.21 4.06
CA LEU A 208 26.98 -16.06 4.50
C LEU A 208 27.93 -16.38 5.65
N ALA A 209 27.60 -17.41 6.42
CA ALA A 209 28.33 -17.78 7.60
C ALA A 209 29.46 -18.76 7.29
N VAL A 210 30.54 -18.60 8.04
CA VAL A 210 31.71 -19.47 7.99
C VAL A 210 31.53 -20.60 8.99
N SER A 211 31.70 -21.84 8.54
CA SER A 211 31.68 -23.01 9.40
C SER A 211 32.96 -23.15 10.23
N SER A 212 32.96 -24.08 11.17
CA SER A 212 34.13 -24.44 11.97
C SER A 212 35.32 -24.93 11.14
N THR A 213 35.09 -25.32 9.88
CA THR A 213 36.13 -25.73 8.92
C THR A 213 36.73 -24.54 8.14
N GLY A 214 36.20 -23.33 8.33
CA GLY A 214 36.63 -22.12 7.62
C GLY A 214 35.98 -21.92 6.25
N ALA A 215 35.13 -22.85 5.80
CA ALA A 215 34.37 -22.70 4.57
C ALA A 215 33.15 -21.78 4.77
N ARG A 216 32.83 -20.92 3.80
CA ARG A 216 31.59 -20.12 3.80
C ARG A 216 30.50 -20.90 3.09
N ASP A 217 29.89 -21.83 3.82
CA ASP A 217 28.91 -22.79 3.33
C ASP A 217 27.64 -22.84 4.20
N HIS A 218 27.54 -22.01 5.24
CA HIS A 218 26.35 -21.97 6.10
C HIS A 218 25.52 -20.71 5.86
N THR A 219 24.22 -20.88 5.80
CA THR A 219 23.21 -19.81 5.83
C THR A 219 23.07 -19.28 7.25
N ILE A 220 22.65 -18.02 7.38
CA ILE A 220 22.14 -17.48 8.64
C ILE A 220 20.63 -17.71 8.62
N ASP A 221 20.14 -18.63 9.45
CA ASP A 221 18.71 -18.89 9.61
C ASP A 221 18.09 -17.78 10.46
N LEU A 222 17.35 -16.87 9.81
CA LEU A 222 16.72 -15.74 10.49
C LEU A 222 15.58 -16.17 11.41
N THR A 223 14.91 -17.29 11.09
CA THR A 223 13.85 -17.88 11.90
C THR A 223 14.42 -18.38 13.22
N ALA A 224 15.47 -19.20 13.18
CA ALA A 224 16.16 -19.71 14.36
C ALA A 224 16.80 -18.57 15.17
N ARG A 225 17.41 -17.58 14.47
CA ARG A 225 18.04 -16.42 15.11
C ARG A 225 17.04 -15.54 15.87
N LEU A 226 15.88 -15.25 15.29
CA LEU A 226 14.82 -14.48 15.97
C LEU A 226 14.06 -15.35 16.98
N GLY A 227 14.01 -16.66 16.76
CA GLY A 227 13.51 -17.68 17.68
C GLY A 227 14.33 -17.77 18.97
N GLY A 228 15.60 -17.35 18.94
CA GLY A 228 16.51 -17.41 20.08
C GLY A 228 17.17 -18.78 20.23
N GLU A 229 17.25 -19.55 19.14
CA GLU A 229 17.87 -20.87 19.16
C GLU A 229 19.40 -20.78 19.35
N ALA A 230 19.97 -21.80 19.99
CA ALA A 230 21.39 -21.87 20.26
C ALA A 230 22.25 -22.06 19.00
N SER A 231 21.67 -22.69 17.97
CA SER A 231 22.25 -22.77 16.62
C SER A 231 21.30 -22.09 15.64
N PHE A 232 21.83 -21.17 14.83
CA PHE A 232 21.08 -20.47 13.78
C PHE A 232 21.83 -20.52 12.44
N HIS A 233 22.69 -21.52 12.30
CA HIS A 233 23.49 -21.75 11.12
C HIS A 233 23.08 -23.08 10.50
N GLU A 234 22.67 -23.06 9.24
CA GLU A 234 22.25 -24.24 8.49
C GLU A 234 23.05 -24.35 7.20
N ILE A 235 23.36 -25.56 6.75
CA ILE A 235 24.16 -25.77 5.53
C ILE A 235 23.39 -25.25 4.31
N ALA A 236 24.05 -24.44 3.48
CA ALA A 236 23.45 -23.94 2.24
C ALA A 236 23.29 -25.06 1.19
N PRO A 237 22.20 -25.08 0.40
CA PRO A 237 21.12 -24.09 0.37
C PRO A 237 20.02 -24.33 1.44
N HIS A 238 19.57 -23.27 2.10
CA HIS A 238 18.49 -23.31 3.09
C HIS A 238 17.65 -22.02 3.07
N PHE A 239 16.33 -22.17 2.99
CA PHE A 239 15.37 -21.06 3.01
C PHE A 239 14.52 -21.15 4.27
N ASP A 240 14.81 -20.30 5.25
CA ASP A 240 14.02 -20.22 6.47
C ASP A 240 12.71 -19.42 6.27
N ALA A 241 11.74 -19.64 7.16
CA ALA A 241 10.40 -19.06 7.05
C ALA A 241 10.43 -17.52 7.03
N VAL A 242 11.22 -16.90 7.91
CA VAL A 242 11.38 -15.44 7.98
C VAL A 242 12.05 -14.92 6.71
N SER A 243 13.12 -15.55 6.23
CA SER A 243 13.77 -15.14 4.97
C SER A 243 12.79 -15.21 3.78
N MET A 244 12.00 -16.28 3.65
CA MET A 244 10.99 -16.38 2.59
C MET A 244 9.92 -15.29 2.69
N LEU A 245 9.43 -14.99 3.90
CA LEU A 245 8.46 -13.92 4.12
C LEU A 245 9.03 -12.55 3.73
N LEU A 246 10.26 -12.24 4.13
CA LEU A 246 10.92 -10.99 3.80
C LEU A 246 11.20 -10.88 2.29
N ILE A 247 11.63 -11.97 1.63
CA ILE A 247 11.79 -12.00 0.17
C ILE A 247 10.46 -11.69 -0.51
N GLY A 248 9.36 -12.33 -0.11
CA GLY A 248 8.04 -12.08 -0.67
C GLY A 248 7.58 -10.63 -0.46
N PHE A 249 7.73 -10.10 0.76
CA PHE A 249 7.32 -8.74 1.11
C PHE A 249 8.11 -7.68 0.33
N PHE A 250 9.45 -7.75 0.35
CA PHE A 250 10.28 -6.79 -0.37
C PHE A 250 10.23 -6.99 -1.89
N GLY A 251 9.98 -8.21 -2.36
CA GLY A 251 9.68 -8.50 -3.76
C GLY A 251 8.40 -7.81 -4.23
N LEU A 252 7.34 -7.82 -3.41
CA LEU A 252 6.10 -7.12 -3.70
C LEU A 252 6.27 -5.60 -3.67
N ILE A 253 7.05 -5.05 -2.73
CA ILE A 253 7.42 -3.63 -2.74
C ILE A 253 8.15 -3.29 -4.03
N LEU A 254 9.18 -4.06 -4.39
CA LEU A 254 9.97 -3.83 -5.59
C LEU A 254 9.10 -3.88 -6.84
N TYR A 255 8.21 -4.87 -6.95
CA TYR A 255 7.24 -4.96 -8.04
C TYR A 255 6.31 -3.73 -8.08
N SER A 256 5.85 -3.25 -6.93
CA SER A 256 4.96 -2.08 -6.85
C SER A 256 5.66 -0.77 -7.23
N THR A 257 7.00 -0.74 -7.32
CA THR A 257 7.72 0.42 -7.86
C THR A 257 7.68 0.49 -9.39
N LYS A 258 7.18 -0.55 -10.08
CA LYS A 258 7.01 -0.48 -11.53
C LYS A 258 6.03 0.65 -11.92
N PRO A 259 6.17 1.20 -13.13
CA PRO A 259 5.22 2.18 -13.65
C PRO A 259 3.80 1.61 -13.56
N ALA A 260 2.84 2.44 -13.15
CA ALA A 260 1.44 2.09 -13.23
C ALA A 260 1.00 2.16 -14.70
N PHE A 261 1.08 1.03 -15.40
CA PHE A 261 0.39 0.88 -16.68
C PHE A 261 -1.08 0.57 -16.37
N SER A 262 -2.01 1.25 -17.03
CA SER A 262 -3.40 0.81 -17.09
C SER A 262 -3.43 -0.42 -17.98
N ASP A 263 -3.97 -1.53 -17.49
CA ASP A 263 -4.17 -2.75 -18.26
C ASP A 263 -5.16 -2.46 -19.40
N GLU A 264 -4.65 -2.10 -20.57
CA GLU A 264 -5.25 -2.47 -21.85
C GLU A 264 -4.48 -3.70 -22.32
N GLU A 265 -5.01 -4.88 -22.06
CA GLU A 265 -4.85 -6.12 -22.85
C GLU A 265 -5.43 -7.31 -22.05
N GLU A 266 -6.75 -7.44 -22.04
CA GLU A 266 -7.39 -8.76 -22.11
C GLU A 266 -8.27 -8.75 -23.37
N GLU A 267 -7.69 -9.18 -24.50
CA GLU A 267 -8.46 -9.72 -25.64
C GLU A 267 -8.98 -11.13 -25.31
#